data_AF-A0A0E0ECR9-F1
#
_entry.id   AF-A0A0E0ECR9-F1
#
_cell.length_a   1.000
_cell.length_b   1.000
_cell.length_c   1.000
_cell.angle_alpha   90.00
_cell.angle_beta   90.00
_cell.angle_gamma   90.00
#
_symmetry.space_group_name_H-M   'P 1'
#
loop_
_entity.id
_entity.type
_entity.pdbx_description
1 polymer ?
#
loop_
_entity_poly.entity_id
_entity_poly.type
_entity_poly.pdbx_seq_one_letter_code
_entity_poly.pdbx_strand_id
1 'polypeptide(L)'
;MSFRAREMYKKVVRRVGGEGKLPAELMASVKNLLPDSKVVMGRAKRGIYAGRHIQFGNKVSEDGGNKSRRTWKPNVQEKRLFSYIHDRHIRVKVTTHALRCIDKAGGIDEYLLKTPYNKMDTEMGVAWKAKIEKMYSQLAQMEVGFFSPEEEAKIDQGFEEARAAKREHRREARRALAKQTQLEAGNAGGDKTAEAASNVAVKS
;
A
#
# COMPACT_ATOMS: atom_id res chain seq x y z
N MET A 1 -20.77 0.07 -6.77
CA MET A 1 -20.48 1.07 -5.71
C MET A 1 -20.67 2.53 -6.18
N SER A 2 -20.42 2.88 -7.46
CA SER A 2 -20.61 4.25 -7.98
C SER A 2 -22.05 4.79 -7.93
N PHE A 3 -23.06 3.95 -8.16
CA PHE A 3 -24.47 4.35 -8.09
C PHE A 3 -24.91 4.78 -6.70
N ARG A 4 -24.60 3.98 -5.67
CA ARG A 4 -24.98 4.27 -4.28
C ARG A 4 -24.39 5.60 -3.80
N ALA A 5 -23.12 5.87 -4.08
CA ALA A 5 -22.48 7.13 -3.71
C ALA A 5 -23.09 8.33 -4.46
N ARG A 6 -23.33 8.19 -5.76
CA ARG A 6 -23.93 9.25 -6.59
C ARG A 6 -25.40 9.51 -6.22
N GLU A 7 -26.15 8.47 -5.85
CA GLU A 7 -27.52 8.56 -5.34
C GLU A 7 -27.56 9.18 -3.95
N MET A 8 -26.64 8.80 -3.06
CA MET A 8 -26.46 9.44 -1.76
C MET A 8 -26.17 10.93 -1.93
N TYR A 9 -25.24 11.31 -2.80
CA TYR A 9 -24.96 12.71 -3.13
C TYR A 9 -26.22 13.42 -3.64
N LYS A 10 -26.90 12.87 -4.65
CA LYS A 10 -28.15 13.45 -5.18
C LYS A 10 -29.23 13.61 -4.11
N LYS A 11 -29.32 12.68 -3.14
CA LYS A 11 -30.29 12.72 -2.04
C LYS A 11 -29.92 13.81 -1.02
N VAL A 12 -28.64 13.94 -0.68
CA VAL A 12 -28.13 15.01 0.20
C VAL A 12 -28.32 16.38 -0.45
N VAL A 13 -27.93 16.54 -1.71
CA VAL A 13 -28.12 17.80 -2.47
C VAL A 13 -29.59 18.19 -2.54
N ARG A 14 -30.49 17.22 -2.82
CA ARG A 14 -31.94 17.47 -2.78
C ARG A 14 -32.42 17.92 -1.41
N ARG A 15 -31.93 17.30 -0.33
CA ARG A 15 -32.29 17.66 1.05
C ARG A 15 -31.83 19.06 1.44
N VAL A 16 -30.65 19.46 0.99
CA VAL A 16 -30.03 20.77 1.29
C VAL A 16 -30.60 21.89 0.38
N GLY A 17 -31.44 21.56 -0.59
CA GLY A 17 -32.14 22.53 -1.43
C GLY A 17 -31.31 23.06 -2.60
N GLY A 18 -30.36 22.26 -3.11
CA GLY A 18 -29.55 22.56 -4.28
C GLY A 18 -28.05 22.71 -3.99
N GLU A 19 -27.24 22.65 -5.06
CA GLU A 19 -25.77 22.66 -4.97
C GLU A 19 -25.20 23.99 -4.45
N GLY A 20 -25.94 25.10 -4.60
CA GLY A 20 -25.48 26.44 -4.18
C GLY A 20 -25.51 26.71 -2.68
N LYS A 21 -26.07 25.82 -1.85
CA LYS A 21 -26.15 25.97 -0.39
C LYS A 21 -25.09 25.15 0.36
N LEU A 22 -24.27 24.36 -0.35
CA LEU A 22 -23.20 23.57 0.24
C LEU A 22 -21.89 24.38 0.26
N PRO A 23 -21.07 24.25 1.31
CA PRO A 23 -19.78 24.92 1.36
C PRO A 23 -18.89 24.46 0.19
N ALA A 24 -18.20 25.40 -0.45
CA ALA A 24 -17.44 25.17 -1.69
C ALA A 24 -16.36 24.08 -1.53
N GLU A 25 -15.72 23.99 -0.36
CA GLU A 25 -14.71 22.98 -0.04
C GLU A 25 -15.30 21.56 -0.01
N LEU A 26 -16.51 21.41 0.54
CA LEU A 26 -17.24 20.14 0.54
C LEU A 26 -17.62 19.74 -0.89
N MET A 27 -18.03 20.69 -1.72
CA MET A 27 -18.34 20.43 -3.13
C MET A 27 -17.10 19.99 -3.92
N ALA A 28 -15.95 20.62 -3.68
CA ALA A 28 -14.68 20.25 -4.29
C ALA A 28 -14.23 18.84 -3.89
N SER A 29 -14.30 18.51 -2.59
CA SER A 29 -13.93 17.18 -2.08
C SER A 29 -14.85 16.08 -2.63
N VAL A 30 -16.16 16.31 -2.66
CA VAL A 30 -17.13 15.36 -3.23
C VAL A 30 -16.90 15.16 -4.74
N LYS A 31 -16.60 16.23 -5.49
CA LYS A 31 -16.29 16.14 -6.93
C LYS A 31 -15.04 15.31 -7.21
N ASN A 32 -14.08 15.29 -6.30
CA ASN A 32 -12.88 14.47 -6.45
C ASN A 32 -13.12 12.98 -6.17
N LEU A 33 -14.10 12.67 -5.32
CA LEU A 33 -14.46 11.30 -4.92
C LEU A 33 -15.42 10.61 -5.90
N LEU A 34 -16.17 11.38 -6.69
CA LEU A 34 -17.13 10.85 -7.66
C LEU A 34 -16.53 10.85 -9.07
N PRO A 35 -16.78 9.81 -9.88
CA PRO A 35 -16.39 9.80 -11.28
C PRO A 35 -17.21 10.80 -12.10
N ASP A 36 -16.53 11.65 -12.88
CA ASP A 36 -17.19 12.58 -13.79
C ASP A 36 -17.56 11.86 -15.09
N SER A 37 -18.77 11.31 -15.14
CA SER A 37 -19.21 10.49 -16.27
C SER A 37 -19.74 11.35 -17.43
N LYS A 38 -18.90 12.19 -18.06
CA LYS A 38 -19.26 12.90 -19.30
C LYS A 38 -19.02 12.03 -20.54
N VAL A 39 -19.49 10.78 -20.49
CA VAL A 39 -19.29 9.81 -21.57
C VAL A 39 -20.33 10.00 -22.66
N VAL A 40 -19.89 10.52 -23.80
CA VAL A 40 -20.76 10.74 -24.97
C VAL A 40 -21.05 9.44 -25.74
N MET A 41 -20.10 8.49 -25.74
CA MET A 41 -20.19 7.29 -26.57
C MET A 41 -20.45 6.03 -25.73
N GLY A 42 -21.47 5.24 -26.10
CA GLY A 42 -21.80 4.00 -25.40
C GLY A 42 -20.64 2.99 -25.36
N ARG A 43 -19.79 2.99 -26.40
CA ARG A 43 -18.59 2.14 -26.46
C ARG A 43 -17.52 2.46 -25.40
N ALA A 44 -17.47 3.71 -24.88
CA ALA A 44 -16.53 4.06 -23.81
C ALA A 44 -16.90 3.38 -22.49
N LYS A 45 -18.19 3.12 -22.26
CA LYS A 45 -18.65 2.45 -21.04
C LYS A 45 -18.11 1.02 -20.89
N ARG A 46 -17.65 0.42 -21.98
CA ARG A 46 -17.13 -0.96 -22.06
C ARG A 46 -15.63 -1.04 -22.31
N GLY A 47 -14.90 0.06 -22.27
CA GLY A 47 -13.46 0.08 -22.58
C GLY A 47 -12.73 1.19 -21.87
N ILE A 48 -11.42 1.29 -22.15
CA ILE A 48 -10.53 2.26 -21.51
C ILE A 48 -10.17 3.34 -22.52
N TYR A 49 -10.74 4.53 -22.34
CA TYR A 49 -10.59 5.62 -23.31
C TYR A 49 -9.79 6.82 -22.79
N ALA A 50 -9.52 6.89 -21.48
CA ALA A 50 -8.73 7.93 -20.84
C ALA A 50 -9.18 9.36 -21.23
N GLY A 51 -10.47 9.66 -21.06
CA GLY A 51 -11.08 10.95 -21.40
C GLY A 51 -11.20 11.26 -22.89
N ARG A 52 -10.78 10.37 -23.79
CA ARG A 52 -10.91 10.57 -25.23
C ARG A 52 -12.32 10.20 -25.68
N HIS A 53 -13.04 11.17 -26.23
CA HIS A 53 -14.37 10.99 -26.79
C HIS A 53 -14.43 11.38 -28.26
N ILE A 54 -15.55 11.04 -28.89
CA ILE A 54 -15.88 11.53 -30.23
C ILE A 54 -16.06 13.04 -30.14
N GLN A 55 -15.38 13.77 -31.01
CA GLN A 55 -15.58 15.20 -31.17
C GLN A 55 -16.48 15.46 -32.37
N PHE A 56 -17.43 16.37 -32.20
CA PHE A 56 -18.33 16.83 -33.26
C PHE A 56 -17.96 18.27 -33.62
N GLY A 57 -17.91 18.58 -34.90
CA GLY A 57 -17.64 19.94 -35.36
C GLY A 57 -17.80 20.07 -36.86
N ASN A 58 -17.07 21.02 -37.44
CA ASN A 58 -17.17 21.35 -38.85
C ASN A 58 -15.79 21.19 -39.52
N LYS A 59 -15.79 20.72 -40.77
CA LYS A 59 -14.72 20.97 -41.71
C LYS A 59 -15.03 22.32 -42.38
N VAL A 60 -14.10 23.26 -42.33
CA VAL A 60 -14.21 24.55 -42.99
C VAL A 60 -13.37 24.50 -44.27
N SER A 61 -13.90 24.95 -45.40
CA SER A 61 -13.13 25.08 -46.64
C SER A 61 -12.10 26.18 -46.51
N GLU A 62 -10.93 26.00 -47.12
CA GLU A 62 -9.80 26.92 -47.06
C GLU A 62 -10.14 28.30 -47.63
N ASP A 63 -10.72 28.35 -48.84
CA ASP A 63 -10.95 29.63 -49.55
C ASP A 63 -12.33 30.24 -49.30
N GLY A 64 -13.37 29.41 -49.18
CA GLY A 64 -14.78 29.87 -49.18
C GLY A 64 -15.47 29.91 -47.82
N GLY A 65 -14.80 29.56 -46.73
CA GLY A 65 -15.41 29.49 -45.39
C GLY A 65 -16.61 28.55 -45.24
N ASN A 66 -16.89 27.71 -46.23
CA ASN A 66 -18.02 26.78 -46.26
C ASN A 66 -17.86 25.73 -45.16
N LYS A 67 -18.91 25.55 -44.35
CA LYS A 67 -18.90 24.66 -43.17
C LYS A 67 -19.66 23.38 -43.47
N SER A 68 -18.96 22.24 -43.49
CA SER A 68 -19.58 20.91 -43.56
C SER A 68 -19.43 20.17 -42.24
N ARG A 69 -20.48 19.52 -41.75
CA ARG A 69 -20.44 18.74 -40.49
C ARG A 69 -19.45 17.58 -40.61
N ARG A 70 -18.59 17.41 -39.61
CA ARG A 70 -17.65 16.27 -39.51
C ARG A 70 -17.55 15.77 -38.08
N THR A 71 -17.20 14.49 -37.96
CA THR A 71 -16.99 13.81 -36.69
C THR A 71 -15.57 13.24 -36.62
N TRP A 72 -14.85 13.47 -35.51
CA TRP A 72 -13.54 12.89 -35.26
C TRP A 72 -13.65 11.77 -34.23
N LYS A 73 -13.29 10.56 -34.65
CA LYS A 73 -13.33 9.35 -33.80
C LYS A 73 -11.95 9.12 -33.19
N PRO A 74 -11.85 8.76 -31.91
CA PRO A 74 -10.57 8.38 -31.32
C PRO A 74 -10.09 7.04 -31.89
N ASN A 75 -8.76 6.88 -31.99
CA ASN A 75 -8.11 5.64 -32.41
C ASN A 75 -8.23 4.60 -31.29
N VAL A 76 -9.00 3.53 -31.54
CA VAL A 76 -9.30 2.47 -30.58
C VAL A 76 -8.83 1.14 -31.14
N GLN A 77 -8.10 0.39 -30.32
CA GLN A 77 -7.54 -0.90 -30.66
C GLN A 77 -8.01 -1.94 -29.62
N GLU A 78 -8.27 -3.16 -30.06
CA GLU A 78 -8.49 -4.27 -29.13
C GLU A 78 -7.14 -4.88 -28.76
N LYS A 79 -6.82 -4.90 -27.46
CA LYS A 79 -5.55 -5.42 -26.95
C LYS A 79 -5.77 -6.34 -25.75
N ARG A 80 -4.84 -7.28 -25.59
CA ARG A 80 -4.71 -8.15 -24.43
C ARG A 80 -3.69 -7.52 -23.48
N LEU A 81 -4.16 -7.01 -22.35
CA LEU A 81 -3.29 -6.45 -21.30
C LEU A 81 -3.14 -7.48 -20.19
N PHE A 82 -1.92 -7.70 -19.73
CA PHE A 82 -1.68 -8.59 -18.59
C PHE A 82 -1.96 -7.85 -17.29
N SER A 83 -2.72 -8.45 -16.39
CA SER A 83 -3.00 -7.95 -15.04
C SER A 83 -2.26 -8.83 -14.05
N TYR A 84 -1.33 -8.25 -13.30
CA TYR A 84 -0.50 -8.96 -12.33
C TYR A 84 -1.34 -9.50 -11.18
N ILE A 85 -2.30 -8.71 -10.69
CA ILE A 85 -3.14 -9.11 -9.55
C ILE A 85 -4.09 -10.27 -9.88
N HIS A 86 -4.46 -10.42 -11.15
CA HIS A 86 -5.34 -11.51 -11.61
C HIS A 86 -4.59 -12.66 -12.29
N ASP A 87 -3.27 -12.54 -12.47
CA ASP A 87 -2.41 -13.46 -13.20
C ASP A 87 -2.99 -13.92 -14.56
N ARG A 88 -3.58 -12.98 -15.30
CA ARG A 88 -4.24 -13.29 -16.57
C ARG A 88 -4.26 -12.12 -17.52
N HIS A 89 -4.38 -12.44 -18.80
CA HIS A 89 -4.65 -11.44 -19.83
C HIS A 89 -6.13 -11.02 -19.84
N ILE A 90 -6.36 -9.72 -19.84
CA ILE A 90 -7.67 -9.07 -19.97
C ILE A 90 -7.77 -8.48 -21.37
N ARG A 91 -8.83 -8.86 -22.11
CA ARG A 91 -9.13 -8.31 -23.43
C ARG A 91 -10.00 -7.06 -23.27
N VAL A 92 -9.50 -5.92 -23.72
CA VAL A 92 -10.22 -4.64 -23.67
C VAL A 92 -10.00 -3.82 -24.93
N LYS A 93 -10.99 -3.00 -25.25
CA LYS A 93 -10.86 -1.93 -26.24
C LYS A 93 -10.23 -0.72 -25.56
N VAL A 94 -9.07 -0.32 -26.06
CA VAL A 94 -8.22 0.71 -25.46
C VAL A 94 -7.88 1.76 -26.51
N THR A 95 -7.88 3.04 -26.15
CA THR A 95 -7.36 4.09 -27.04
C THR A 95 -5.83 4.06 -27.07
N THR A 96 -5.21 4.52 -28.16
CA THR A 96 -3.73 4.63 -28.21
C THR A 96 -3.18 5.54 -27.12
N HIS A 97 -3.93 6.58 -26.73
CA HIS A 97 -3.57 7.42 -25.59
C HIS A 97 -3.61 6.65 -24.27
N ALA A 98 -4.65 5.85 -24.04
CA ALA A 98 -4.75 5.02 -22.83
C ALA A 98 -3.65 3.96 -22.78
N LEU A 99 -3.29 3.32 -23.91
CA LEU A 99 -2.14 2.40 -23.97
C LEU A 99 -0.86 3.08 -23.50
N ARG A 100 -0.53 4.26 -24.04
CA ARG A 100 0.65 5.01 -23.61
C ARG A 100 0.62 5.37 -22.11
N CYS A 101 -0.56 5.67 -21.56
CA CYS A 101 -0.70 5.97 -20.14
C CYS A 101 -0.54 4.72 -19.27
N ILE A 102 -0.98 3.56 -19.74
CA ILE A 102 -0.80 2.25 -19.09
C ILE A 102 0.70 1.91 -19.05
N ASP A 103 1.39 2.06 -20.18
CA ASP A 103 2.83 1.81 -20.26
C ASP A 103 3.61 2.75 -19.31
N LYS A 104 3.24 4.04 -19.29
CA LYS A 104 3.84 5.01 -18.35
C LYS A 104 3.55 4.68 -16.88
N ALA A 105 2.41 4.08 -16.59
CA ALA A 105 2.04 3.71 -15.23
C ALA A 105 2.76 2.43 -14.76
N GLY A 106 3.22 1.58 -15.69
CA GLY A 106 3.88 0.30 -15.43
C GLY A 106 2.99 -0.92 -15.59
N GLY A 107 1.77 -0.77 -16.13
CA GLY A 107 0.81 -1.86 -16.23
C GLY A 107 -0.63 -1.39 -16.04
N ILE A 108 -1.59 -2.30 -16.27
CA ILE A 108 -3.02 -1.98 -16.20
C ILE A 108 -3.48 -1.79 -14.76
N ASP A 109 -2.95 -2.57 -13.83
CA ASP A 109 -3.34 -2.52 -12.42
C ASP A 109 -2.84 -1.23 -11.78
N GLU A 110 -1.57 -0.88 -12.02
CA GLU A 110 -0.95 0.37 -11.58
C GLU A 110 -1.66 1.58 -12.18
N TYR A 111 -2.04 1.50 -13.46
CA TYR A 111 -2.81 2.55 -14.12
C TYR A 111 -4.16 2.79 -13.42
N LEU A 112 -4.89 1.72 -13.10
CA LEU A 112 -6.19 1.83 -12.42
C LEU A 112 -6.04 2.35 -10.98
N LEU A 113 -5.01 1.92 -10.26
CA LEU A 113 -4.73 2.39 -8.90
C LEU A 113 -4.35 3.88 -8.88
N LYS A 114 -3.43 4.30 -9.77
CA LYS A 114 -2.96 5.69 -9.87
C LYS A 114 -4.02 6.65 -10.40
N THR A 115 -4.97 6.18 -11.19
CA THR A 115 -6.00 7.05 -11.78
C THR A 115 -7.00 7.47 -10.69
N PRO A 116 -7.21 8.78 -10.45
CA PRO A 116 -8.18 9.26 -9.47
C PRO A 116 -9.61 8.97 -9.95
N TYR A 117 -10.54 8.78 -8.99
CA TYR A 117 -11.93 8.45 -9.28
C TYR A 117 -12.60 9.45 -10.21
N ASN A 118 -12.33 10.75 -10.06
CA ASN A 118 -12.83 11.81 -10.93
C ASN A 118 -12.47 11.61 -12.43
N LYS A 119 -11.25 11.12 -12.73
CA LYS A 119 -10.80 10.85 -14.11
C LYS A 119 -11.22 9.48 -14.64
N MET A 120 -11.95 8.70 -13.85
CA MET A 120 -12.49 7.42 -14.29
C MET A 120 -13.84 7.62 -14.95
N ASP A 121 -13.84 7.74 -16.27
CA ASP A 121 -15.08 7.97 -17.03
C ASP A 121 -16.02 6.75 -17.00
N THR A 122 -15.49 5.56 -16.70
CA THR A 122 -16.16 4.28 -16.92
C THR A 122 -16.51 3.58 -15.60
N GLU A 123 -17.77 3.17 -15.45
CA GLU A 123 -18.24 2.37 -14.30
C GLU A 123 -17.49 1.06 -14.13
N MET A 124 -17.19 0.37 -15.25
CA MET A 124 -16.32 -0.81 -15.26
C MET A 124 -14.94 -0.48 -14.66
N GLY A 125 -14.34 0.66 -14.99
CA GLY A 125 -13.04 1.06 -14.45
C GLY A 125 -13.06 1.24 -12.94
N VAL A 126 -14.13 1.86 -12.41
CA VAL A 126 -14.34 2.00 -10.96
C VAL A 126 -14.52 0.65 -10.29
N ALA A 127 -15.31 -0.25 -10.90
CA ALA A 127 -15.52 -1.59 -10.37
C ALA A 127 -14.22 -2.42 -10.36
N TRP A 128 -13.39 -2.28 -11.41
CA TRP A 128 -12.10 -2.95 -11.50
C TRP A 128 -11.13 -2.42 -10.47
N LYS A 129 -11.04 -1.09 -10.31
CA LYS A 129 -10.21 -0.49 -9.27
C LYS A 129 -10.57 -1.02 -7.88
N ALA A 130 -11.85 -0.99 -7.52
CA ALA A 130 -12.30 -1.50 -6.22
C ALA A 130 -12.01 -3.00 -6.02
N LYS A 131 -12.12 -3.81 -7.09
CA LYS A 131 -11.77 -5.23 -7.04
C LYS A 131 -10.27 -5.42 -6.82
N ILE A 132 -9.45 -4.68 -7.55
CA ILE A 132 -7.99 -4.71 -7.46
C ILE A 132 -7.55 -4.28 -6.06
N GLU A 133 -8.07 -3.17 -5.53
CA GLU A 133 -7.79 -2.69 -4.17
C GLU A 133 -8.13 -3.76 -3.12
N LYS A 134 -9.29 -4.42 -3.25
CA LYS A 134 -9.67 -5.53 -2.36
C LYS A 134 -8.68 -6.69 -2.43
N MET A 135 -8.27 -7.08 -3.64
CA MET A 135 -7.30 -8.18 -3.81
C MET A 135 -5.93 -7.80 -3.24
N TYR A 136 -5.46 -6.57 -3.45
CA TYR A 136 -4.23 -6.09 -2.82
C TYR A 136 -4.33 -6.05 -1.30
N SER A 137 -5.47 -5.66 -0.72
CA SER A 137 -5.65 -5.72 0.74
C SER A 137 -5.62 -7.15 1.28
N GLN A 138 -6.16 -8.11 0.52
CA GLN A 138 -6.11 -9.52 0.88
C GLN A 138 -4.69 -10.08 0.79
N LEU A 139 -3.94 -9.73 -0.27
CA LEU A 139 -2.53 -10.08 -0.40
C LEU A 139 -1.65 -9.43 0.67
N ALA A 140 -1.97 -8.20 1.10
CA ALA A 140 -1.25 -7.53 2.16
C ALA A 140 -1.52 -8.12 3.55
N GLN A 141 -2.72 -8.66 3.77
CA GLN A 141 -3.08 -9.39 4.99
C GLN A 141 -2.53 -10.82 5.02
N MET A 142 -2.21 -11.36 3.84
CA MET A 142 -1.55 -12.64 3.73
C MET A 142 -0.10 -12.44 4.17
N GLU A 143 0.21 -12.88 5.38
CA GLU A 143 1.57 -12.96 5.88
C GLU A 143 2.34 -13.92 4.98
N VAL A 144 3.11 -13.37 4.04
CA VAL A 144 4.08 -14.15 3.27
C VAL A 144 5.29 -14.35 4.18
N GLY A 145 5.10 -15.14 5.24
CA GLY A 145 6.19 -15.66 6.04
C GLY A 145 7.01 -16.63 5.20
N PHE A 146 8.34 -16.55 5.28
CA PHE A 146 9.20 -17.60 4.71
C PHE A 146 9.03 -18.93 5.47
N PHE A 147 8.51 -18.83 6.70
CA PHE A 147 8.35 -19.90 7.65
C PHE A 147 6.86 -20.10 7.95
N SER A 148 6.47 -21.33 8.27
CA SER A 148 5.15 -21.59 8.86
C SER A 148 5.02 -20.82 10.18
N PRO A 149 3.82 -20.39 10.61
CA PRO A 149 3.63 -19.77 11.93
C PRO A 149 4.20 -20.61 13.08
N GLU A 150 4.22 -21.94 12.93
CA GLU A 150 4.85 -22.85 13.90
C GLU A 150 6.38 -22.79 13.90
N GLU A 151 6.99 -22.58 12.74
CA GLU A 151 8.44 -22.45 12.58
C GLU A 151 8.92 -21.10 13.09
N GLU A 152 8.15 -20.02 12.85
CA GLU A 152 8.41 -18.70 13.42
C GLU A 152 8.41 -18.75 14.96
N ALA A 153 7.42 -19.42 15.55
CA ALA A 153 7.36 -19.61 17.01
C ALA A 153 8.54 -20.42 17.57
N LYS A 154 9.01 -21.44 16.86
CA LYS A 154 10.20 -22.22 17.25
C LYS A 154 11.48 -21.41 17.16
N ILE A 155 11.61 -20.59 16.12
CA ILE A 155 12.75 -19.68 15.94
C ILE A 155 12.79 -18.66 17.08
N ASP A 156 11.64 -18.08 17.43
CA ASP A 156 11.52 -17.13 18.55
C ASP A 156 11.89 -17.78 19.89
N GLN A 157 11.35 -18.97 20.17
CA GLN A 157 11.70 -19.75 21.37
C GLN A 157 13.20 -20.07 21.42
N GLY A 158 13.80 -20.49 20.30
CA GLY A 158 15.23 -20.75 20.21
C GLY A 158 16.08 -19.50 20.50
N PHE A 159 15.65 -18.32 20.05
CA PHE A 159 16.33 -17.06 20.38
C PHE A 159 16.18 -16.67 21.85
N GLU A 160 15.01 -16.91 22.46
CA GLU A 160 14.80 -16.67 23.90
C GLU A 160 15.65 -17.60 24.77
N GLU A 161 15.70 -18.89 24.43
CA GLU A 161 16.54 -19.87 25.11
C GLU A 161 18.03 -19.50 25.00
N ALA A 162 18.49 -19.09 23.81
CA ALA A 162 19.86 -18.61 23.62
C ALA A 162 20.17 -17.35 24.44
N ARG A 163 19.22 -16.40 24.55
CA ARG A 163 19.36 -15.20 25.40
C ARG A 163 19.40 -15.57 26.88
N ALA A 164 18.54 -16.49 27.32
CA ALA A 164 18.48 -16.97 28.70
C ALA A 164 19.78 -17.70 29.08
N ALA A 165 20.26 -18.61 28.23
CA ALA A 165 21.53 -19.30 28.41
C ALA A 165 22.71 -18.31 28.51
N LYS A 166 22.76 -17.30 27.63
CA LYS A 166 23.78 -16.25 27.68
C LYS A 166 23.69 -15.41 28.95
N ARG A 167 22.49 -15.19 29.49
CA ARG A 167 22.25 -14.46 30.75
C ARG A 167 22.69 -15.27 31.97
N GLU A 168 22.35 -16.55 32.03
CA GLU A 168 22.77 -17.44 33.12
C GLU A 168 24.28 -17.66 33.12
N HIS A 169 24.91 -17.86 31.97
CA HIS A 169 26.37 -17.94 31.86
C HIS A 169 27.06 -16.68 32.42
N ARG A 170 26.55 -15.47 32.12
CA ARG A 170 27.09 -14.24 32.72
C ARG A 170 26.89 -14.18 34.24
N ARG A 171 25.77 -14.71 34.73
CA ARG A 171 25.45 -14.74 36.17
C ARG A 171 26.36 -15.72 36.92
N GLU A 172 26.59 -16.89 36.34
CA GLU A 172 27.50 -17.90 36.87
C GLU A 172 28.95 -17.41 36.85
N ALA A 173 29.40 -16.78 35.75
CA ALA A 173 30.71 -16.15 35.70
C ALA A 173 30.89 -15.08 36.80
N ARG A 174 29.86 -14.25 37.04
CA ARG A 174 29.86 -13.27 38.16
C ARG A 174 29.92 -13.94 39.53
N ARG A 175 29.18 -15.03 39.74
CA ARG A 175 29.19 -15.80 41.01
C ARG A 175 30.54 -16.46 41.26
N ALA A 176 31.15 -17.04 40.23
CA ALA A 176 32.47 -17.65 40.32
C ALA A 176 33.54 -16.61 40.67
N LEU A 177 33.48 -15.43 40.04
CA LEU A 177 34.38 -14.32 40.32
C LEU A 177 34.19 -13.78 41.75
N ALA A 178 32.94 -13.63 42.21
CA ALA A 178 32.65 -13.26 43.59
C ALA A 178 33.21 -14.29 44.59
N LYS A 179 33.09 -15.59 44.29
CA LYS A 179 33.63 -16.67 45.13
C LYS A 179 35.16 -16.66 45.16
N GLN A 180 35.82 -16.41 44.03
CA GLN A 180 37.27 -16.20 43.96
C GLN A 180 37.68 -14.99 44.81
N THR A 181 37.00 -13.84 44.67
CA THR A 181 37.32 -12.65 45.48
C THR A 181 37.12 -12.88 46.99
N GLN A 182 36.15 -13.71 47.41
CA GLN A 182 35.98 -14.06 48.82
C GLN A 182 37.07 -15.00 49.33
N LEU A 183 37.51 -15.96 48.51
CA LEU A 183 38.64 -16.84 48.85
C LEU A 183 39.94 -16.04 48.95
N GLU A 184 40.19 -15.11 48.02
CA GLU A 184 41.34 -14.21 48.04
C GLU A 184 41.30 -13.27 49.26
N ALA A 185 40.14 -12.70 49.59
CA ALA A 185 39.98 -11.87 50.80
C ALA A 185 40.12 -12.68 52.10
N GLY A 186 39.66 -13.93 52.13
CA GLY A 186 39.86 -14.84 53.26
C GLY A 186 41.33 -15.23 53.44
N ASN A 187 42.06 -15.44 52.35
CA ASN A 187 43.50 -15.71 52.39
C ASN A 187 44.31 -14.47 52.83
N ALA A 188 43.92 -13.27 52.38
CA ALA A 188 44.53 -12.00 52.81
C ALA A 188 44.22 -11.64 54.28
N GLY A 189 43.12 -12.15 54.84
CA GLY A 189 42.78 -12.01 56.26
C GLY A 189 43.49 -13.03 57.17
N GLY A 190 43.81 -14.22 56.64
CA GLY A 190 44.59 -15.25 57.33
C GLY A 190 46.07 -14.89 57.50
N ASP A 191 46.64 -14.16 56.53
CA ASP A 191 48.04 -13.73 56.61
C ASP A 191 48.28 -12.72 57.74
N LYS A 192 47.33 -11.80 57.97
CA LYS A 192 47.41 -10.82 59.07
C LYS A 192 47.22 -11.41 60.47
N THR A 193 46.55 -12.55 60.61
CA THR A 193 46.39 -13.25 61.89
C THR A 193 47.50 -14.27 62.15
N ALA A 194 48.09 -14.88 61.10
CA ALA A 194 49.26 -15.74 61.22
C ALA A 194 50.55 -14.94 61.55
N GLU A 195 50.71 -13.72 61.02
CA GLU A 195 51.83 -12.83 61.36
C GLU A 195 51.71 -12.26 62.80
N ALA A 196 50.49 -12.14 63.33
CA ALA A 196 50.25 -11.75 64.73
C ALA A 196 50.48 -12.90 65.72
N ALA A 197 50.12 -14.14 65.36
CA ALA A 197 50.31 -15.32 66.22
C ALA A 197 51.79 -15.78 66.31
N SER A 198 52.55 -15.65 65.21
CA SER A 198 53.99 -15.98 65.20
C SER A 198 54.85 -15.01 66.03
N ASN A 199 54.44 -13.74 66.19
CA ASN A 199 55.16 -12.77 67.03
C ASN A 199 54.90 -12.89 68.54
N VAL A 200 53.87 -13.62 68.96
CA VAL A 200 53.57 -13.86 70.39
C VAL A 200 54.35 -15.08 70.94
N ALA A 201 54.67 -16.06 70.09
CA ALA A 201 55.40 -17.28 70.50
C ALA A 201 56.92 -17.10 70.65
N VAL A 202 57.49 -15.97 70.22
CA VAL A 202 58.95 -15.68 70.29
C VAL A 202 59.34 -14.82 71.52
N LYS A 203 58.37 -14.32 72.30
CA LYS A 203 58.63 -13.62 73.57
C LYS A 203 58.27 -14.51 74.76
N SER A 204 59.08 -15.53 74.98
CA SER A 204 59.27 -16.22 76.26
C SER A 204 60.69 -15.96 76.74
#